data_AF-A0A537FNY8-F1
#
_entry.id   AF-A0A537FNY8-F1
#
_cell.length_a   1.000
_cell.length_b   1.000
_cell.length_c   1.000
_cell.angle_alpha   90.00
_cell.angle_beta   90.00
_cell.angle_gamma   90.00
#
_symmetry.space_group_name_H-M   'P 1'
#
loop_
_entity.id
_entity.type
_entity.pdbx_description
1 polymer ?
#
loop_
_entity_poly.entity_id
_entity_poly.type
_entity_poly.pdbx_seq_one_letter_code
_entity_poly.pdbx_strand_id
1 'polypeptide(L)'
;MTEDTPFLELAQLCRRVEATTKRNEKIALISTFLKSVSSEEVPLATLFLAGKAFPESDPRVLEISYATVSDASKNLGQKRLAEHPLTIGDVYNTLERIAKTSGSKSRDRKMSLLQTILTQASPVEAEFLTRMMLGEMRIGVVEGVLLDAIAEASGVPRDLVRRAHMLHGDIGDVASLAMSKGATALERISLRLFVPVKPMLAEMADDAERVLAEHKDGTAFEYKFDGARIQIHRKDDKVRIFSRRLTDVTDSIPEIIDFAKTQVKASEFLIEGEVVATGEAGKPVPFQDLMRRFRRVHEIEDMAGKIPLKLYLFDALQVDGETLIDQP
;
A
#
# COMPACT_ATOMS: atom_id res chain seq x y z
N MET A 1 16.43 18.02 -21.66
CA MET A 1 15.01 17.73 -21.41
C MET A 1 14.82 16.31 -21.86
N THR A 2 14.69 15.37 -20.93
CA THR A 2 14.23 14.02 -21.28
C THR A 2 12.81 14.17 -21.82
N GLU A 3 12.54 13.57 -22.96
CA GLU A 3 11.21 13.51 -23.55
C GLU A 3 10.34 12.66 -22.62
N ASP A 4 9.13 13.13 -22.30
CA ASP A 4 8.21 12.41 -21.41
C ASP A 4 7.84 11.06 -22.03
N THR A 5 7.80 10.00 -21.20
CA THR A 5 7.55 8.65 -21.71
C THR A 5 6.07 8.51 -22.10
N PRO A 6 5.75 8.12 -23.36
CA PRO A 6 4.39 7.81 -23.76
C PRO A 6 3.80 6.67 -22.91
N PHE A 7 2.59 6.86 -22.38
CA PHE A 7 1.88 5.84 -21.61
C PHE A 7 1.63 4.57 -22.43
N LEU A 8 1.53 4.70 -23.76
CA LEU A 8 1.50 3.59 -24.70
C LEU A 8 2.65 2.59 -24.49
N GLU A 9 3.86 3.04 -24.14
CA GLU A 9 5.00 2.15 -23.91
C GLU A 9 4.79 1.28 -22.67
N LEU A 10 4.29 1.87 -21.58
CA LEU A 10 3.92 1.14 -20.37
C LEU A 10 2.77 0.15 -20.65
N ALA A 11 1.77 0.56 -21.42
CA ALA A 11 0.65 -0.28 -21.80
C ALA A 11 1.10 -1.48 -22.66
N GLN A 12 2.04 -1.27 -23.57
CA GLN A 12 2.65 -2.34 -24.37
C GLN A 12 3.53 -3.27 -23.53
N LEU A 13 4.28 -2.74 -22.56
CA LEU A 13 5.00 -3.56 -21.58
C LEU A 13 4.03 -4.47 -20.83
N CYS A 14 2.93 -3.92 -20.29
CA CYS A 14 1.92 -4.69 -19.58
C CYS A 14 1.37 -5.85 -20.44
N ARG A 15 1.09 -5.60 -21.74
CA ARG A 15 0.68 -6.63 -22.70
C ARG A 15 1.73 -7.74 -22.86
N ARG A 16 3.01 -7.38 -23.01
CA ARG A 16 4.12 -8.35 -23.16
C ARG A 16 4.31 -9.19 -21.91
N VAL A 17 4.21 -8.56 -20.74
CA VAL A 17 4.34 -9.21 -19.44
C VAL A 17 3.16 -10.16 -19.16
N GLU A 18 1.95 -9.79 -19.57
CA GLU A 18 0.75 -10.64 -19.52
C GLU A 18 0.87 -11.87 -20.44
N ALA A 19 1.52 -11.71 -21.61
CA ALA A 19 1.67 -12.77 -22.60
C ALA A 19 2.65 -13.90 -22.20
N THR A 20 3.50 -13.70 -21.18
CA THR A 20 4.42 -14.73 -20.68
C THR A 20 4.01 -15.24 -19.30
N THR A 21 4.23 -16.53 -19.06
CA THR A 21 4.08 -17.15 -17.73
C THR A 21 5.41 -17.24 -16.98
N LYS A 22 6.55 -16.96 -17.65
CA LYS A 22 7.88 -17.13 -17.09
C LYS A 22 8.25 -15.95 -16.21
N ARG A 23 8.39 -16.20 -14.91
CA ARG A 23 8.75 -15.19 -13.91
C ARG A 23 9.99 -14.36 -14.30
N ASN A 24 11.08 -15.02 -14.69
CA ASN A 24 12.34 -14.33 -15.03
C ASN A 24 12.21 -13.47 -16.29
N GLU A 25 11.36 -13.85 -17.24
CA GLU A 25 11.08 -13.05 -18.43
C GLU A 25 10.32 -11.77 -18.06
N LYS A 26 9.34 -11.87 -17.15
CA LYS A 26 8.64 -10.68 -16.62
C LYS A 26 9.60 -9.72 -15.93
N ILE A 27 10.51 -10.26 -15.12
CA ILE A 27 11.53 -9.46 -14.42
C ILE A 27 12.41 -8.71 -15.43
N ALA A 28 12.94 -9.41 -16.43
CA ALA A 28 13.79 -8.82 -17.46
C ALA A 28 13.06 -7.74 -18.28
N LEU A 29 11.79 -7.98 -18.65
CA LEU A 29 10.96 -7.01 -19.37
C LEU A 29 10.75 -5.72 -18.55
N ILE A 30 10.40 -5.85 -17.27
CA ILE A 30 10.18 -4.70 -16.39
C ILE A 30 11.50 -3.98 -16.10
N SER A 31 12.57 -4.72 -15.79
CA SER A 31 13.92 -4.20 -15.54
C SER A 31 14.41 -3.36 -16.73
N THR A 32 14.25 -3.87 -17.96
CA THR A 32 14.62 -3.16 -19.18
C THR A 32 13.83 -1.86 -19.34
N PHE A 33 12.53 -1.88 -19.08
CA PHE A 33 11.69 -0.68 -19.16
C PHE A 33 12.02 0.36 -18.10
N LEU A 34 12.25 -0.06 -16.85
CA LEU A 34 12.65 0.87 -15.78
C LEU A 34 13.98 1.57 -16.11
N LYS A 35 14.90 0.89 -16.81
CA LYS A 35 16.16 1.50 -17.29
C LYS A 35 15.97 2.48 -18.45
N SER A 36 14.87 2.39 -19.20
CA SER A 36 14.62 3.25 -20.36
C SER A 36 13.84 4.52 -20.03
N VAL A 37 13.07 4.52 -18.93
CA VAL A 37 12.30 5.71 -18.50
C VAL A 37 13.17 6.70 -17.73
N SER A 38 12.75 7.96 -17.70
CA SER A 38 13.43 9.01 -16.94
C SER A 38 13.37 8.73 -15.43
N SER A 39 14.36 9.22 -14.67
CA SER A 39 14.41 9.03 -13.21
C SER A 39 13.19 9.63 -12.48
N GLU A 40 12.56 10.65 -13.07
CA GLU A 40 11.35 11.29 -12.55
C GLU A 40 10.10 10.42 -12.77
N GLU A 41 10.09 9.59 -13.80
CA GLU A 41 8.98 8.69 -14.14
C GLU A 41 9.14 7.28 -13.55
N VAL A 42 10.34 6.86 -13.12
CA VAL A 42 10.57 5.56 -12.46
C VAL A 42 9.56 5.30 -11.32
N PRO A 43 9.31 6.25 -10.38
CA PRO A 43 8.30 6.04 -9.35
C PRO A 43 6.90 5.76 -9.91
N LEU A 44 6.48 6.57 -10.89
CA LEU A 44 5.15 6.52 -11.47
C LEU A 44 4.93 5.21 -12.24
N ALA A 45 5.90 4.86 -13.09
CA ALA A 45 5.91 3.61 -13.84
C ALA A 45 5.82 2.39 -12.91
N THR A 46 6.59 2.40 -11.82
CA THR A 46 6.61 1.29 -10.85
C THR A 46 5.28 1.17 -10.11
N LEU A 47 4.66 2.29 -9.70
CA LEU A 47 3.33 2.30 -9.08
C LEU A 47 2.27 1.75 -10.03
N PHE A 48 2.28 2.17 -11.30
CA PHE A 48 1.31 1.73 -12.30
C PHE A 48 1.45 0.24 -12.60
N LEU A 49 2.68 -0.27 -12.69
CA LEU A 49 2.94 -1.71 -12.83
C LEU A 49 2.50 -2.52 -11.60
N ALA A 50 2.54 -1.92 -10.40
CA ALA A 50 1.97 -2.48 -9.19
C ALA A 50 0.43 -2.42 -9.16
N GLY A 51 -0.20 -1.80 -10.16
CA GLY A 51 -1.64 -1.59 -10.21
C GLY A 51 -2.13 -0.56 -9.20
N LYS A 52 -1.28 0.39 -8.82
CA LYS A 52 -1.57 1.41 -7.82
C LYS A 52 -1.51 2.80 -8.45
N ALA A 53 -2.52 3.63 -8.18
CA ALA A 53 -2.49 5.04 -8.54
C ALA A 53 -1.61 5.86 -7.59
N PHE A 54 -1.56 5.47 -6.31
CA PHE A 54 -0.80 6.12 -5.26
C PHE A 54 -0.10 5.08 -4.36
N PRO A 55 1.01 5.43 -3.70
CA PRO A 55 1.66 4.59 -2.69
C PRO A 55 0.72 4.20 -1.53
N GLU A 56 1.03 3.10 -0.82
CA GLU A 56 0.23 2.68 0.35
C GLU A 56 0.33 3.68 1.51
N SER A 57 1.43 4.41 1.58
CA SER A 57 1.64 5.49 2.54
C SER A 57 0.84 6.76 2.25
N ASP A 58 0.26 6.86 1.05
CA ASP A 58 -0.47 8.05 0.61
C ASP A 58 -1.93 7.99 1.07
N PRO A 59 -2.45 9.02 1.77
CA PRO A 59 -3.83 9.03 2.22
C PRO A 59 -4.84 9.20 1.07
N ARG A 60 -4.39 9.57 -0.14
CA ARG A 60 -5.26 9.81 -1.28
C ARG A 60 -5.79 8.51 -1.85
N VAL A 61 -7.10 8.49 -2.11
CA VAL A 61 -7.79 7.43 -2.84
C VAL A 61 -8.57 8.05 -3.99
N LEU A 62 -8.72 7.32 -5.10
CA LEU A 62 -9.48 7.82 -6.24
C LEU A 62 -10.98 7.96 -5.93
N GLU A 63 -11.50 7.10 -5.03
CA GLU A 63 -12.92 6.96 -4.69
C GLU A 63 -13.82 6.83 -5.93
N ILE A 64 -13.34 6.11 -6.94
CA ILE A 64 -14.10 5.82 -8.15
C ILE A 64 -14.65 4.40 -8.05
N SER A 65 -15.96 4.26 -8.26
CA SER A 65 -16.59 2.95 -8.26
C SER A 65 -16.35 2.24 -9.60
N TYR A 66 -16.44 0.91 -9.59
CA TYR A 66 -16.41 0.11 -10.83
C TYR A 66 -17.43 0.60 -11.85
N ALA A 67 -18.65 0.94 -11.40
CA ALA A 67 -19.70 1.47 -12.26
C ALA A 67 -19.26 2.79 -12.93
N THR A 68 -18.64 3.69 -12.17
CA THR A 68 -18.12 4.97 -12.68
C THR A 68 -17.10 4.75 -13.80
N VAL A 69 -16.14 3.86 -13.59
CA VAL A 69 -15.10 3.55 -14.59
C VAL A 69 -15.70 2.87 -15.82
N SER A 70 -16.62 1.92 -15.61
CA SER A 70 -17.31 1.22 -16.70
C SER A 70 -18.15 2.17 -17.55
N ASP A 71 -18.89 3.09 -16.94
CA ASP A 71 -19.73 4.05 -17.66
C ASP A 71 -18.91 5.12 -18.40
N ALA A 72 -17.74 5.50 -17.86
CA ALA A 72 -16.79 6.34 -18.58
C ALA A 72 -16.24 5.62 -19.83
N SER A 73 -15.99 4.32 -19.74
CA SER A 73 -15.43 3.51 -20.83
C SER A 73 -16.44 3.17 -21.93
N LYS A 74 -17.75 3.09 -21.63
CA LYS A 74 -18.81 2.83 -22.63
C LYS A 74 -19.03 3.99 -23.59
N ASN A 75 -18.72 5.22 -23.17
CA ASN A 75 -18.99 6.43 -23.92
C ASN A 75 -17.79 6.90 -24.77
N LEU A 76 -16.92 5.98 -25.18
CA LEU A 76 -15.81 6.23 -26.10
C LEU A 76 -16.31 6.41 -27.55
N GLY A 77 -17.23 7.34 -27.74
CA GLY A 77 -17.75 7.74 -29.04
C GLY A 77 -16.89 8.83 -29.66
N GLN A 78 -16.23 8.48 -30.77
CA GLN A 78 -15.28 9.26 -31.59
C GLN A 78 -13.89 9.47 -30.97
N LYS A 79 -12.90 8.73 -31.51
CA LYS A 79 -11.47 9.03 -31.39
C LYS A 79 -11.23 10.50 -31.74
N ARG A 80 -10.68 11.27 -30.81
CA ARG A 80 -9.94 12.47 -31.20
C ARG A 80 -8.59 12.01 -31.75
N LEU A 81 -8.17 12.56 -32.89
CA LEU A 81 -6.75 12.57 -33.24
C LEU A 81 -6.07 13.38 -32.14
N ALA A 82 -5.46 12.71 -31.17
CA ALA A 82 -4.73 13.39 -30.12
C ALA A 82 -3.52 14.07 -30.76
N GLU A 83 -3.42 15.39 -30.65
CA GLU A 83 -2.27 16.17 -31.14
C GLU A 83 -0.99 15.80 -30.37
N HIS A 84 -1.13 15.27 -29.15
CA HIS A 84 -0.05 14.81 -28.29
C HIS A 84 -0.36 13.43 -27.69
N PRO A 85 0.58 12.47 -27.74
CA PRO A 85 0.44 11.19 -27.06
C PRO A 85 0.27 11.38 -25.55
N LEU A 86 -0.58 10.56 -24.92
CA LEU A 86 -0.73 10.55 -23.47
C LEU A 86 0.57 10.06 -22.83
N THR A 87 1.11 10.79 -21.84
CA THR A 87 2.35 10.43 -21.13
C THR A 87 2.09 9.78 -19.77
N ILE A 88 3.08 9.12 -19.19
CA ILE A 88 3.00 8.59 -17.80
C ILE A 88 2.70 9.72 -16.81
N GLY A 89 3.34 10.88 -16.99
CA GLY A 89 3.09 12.09 -16.19
C GLY A 89 1.66 12.60 -16.31
N ASP A 90 1.10 12.67 -17.53
CA ASP A 90 -0.29 13.10 -17.76
C ASP A 90 -1.31 12.21 -17.07
N VAL A 91 -1.07 10.89 -17.11
CA VAL A 91 -1.88 9.91 -16.39
C VAL A 91 -1.84 10.20 -14.89
N TYR A 92 -0.64 10.29 -14.30
CA TYR A 92 -0.51 10.55 -12.87
C TYR A 92 -1.17 11.87 -12.45
N ASN A 93 -0.92 12.94 -13.19
CA ASN A 93 -1.52 14.26 -12.94
C ASN A 93 -3.05 14.22 -12.99
N THR A 94 -3.62 13.45 -13.91
CA THR A 94 -5.07 13.27 -14.00
C THR A 94 -5.62 12.50 -12.81
N LEU A 95 -4.98 11.39 -12.43
CA LEU A 95 -5.36 10.61 -11.24
C LEU A 95 -5.28 11.46 -9.96
N GLU A 96 -4.23 12.27 -9.84
CA GLU A 96 -4.08 13.20 -8.73
C GLU A 96 -5.24 14.21 -8.68
N ARG A 97 -5.61 14.81 -9.82
CA ARG A 97 -6.76 15.73 -9.90
C ARG A 97 -8.06 15.04 -9.52
N ILE A 98 -8.26 13.78 -9.92
CA ILE A 98 -9.42 12.97 -9.54
C ILE A 98 -9.45 12.80 -8.02
N ALA A 99 -8.34 12.39 -7.40
CA ALA A 99 -8.26 12.18 -5.96
C ALA A 99 -8.46 13.46 -5.14
N LYS A 100 -7.97 14.61 -5.63
CA LYS A 100 -8.16 15.93 -4.99
C LYS A 100 -9.58 16.50 -5.18
N THR A 101 -10.41 15.90 -6.05
CA THR A 101 -11.76 16.41 -6.33
C THR A 101 -12.76 15.98 -5.26
N SER A 102 -13.27 16.94 -4.49
CA SER A 102 -14.26 16.74 -3.42
C SER A 102 -15.42 17.75 -3.48
N GLY A 103 -16.40 17.60 -2.59
CA GLY A 103 -17.54 18.52 -2.47
C GLY A 103 -18.76 18.19 -3.36
N SER A 104 -19.73 19.10 -3.38
CA SER A 104 -20.94 18.94 -4.20
C SER A 104 -20.58 18.93 -5.69
N LYS A 105 -21.15 18.01 -6.47
CA LYS A 105 -20.81 17.73 -7.89
C LYS A 105 -19.42 17.10 -8.12
N SER A 106 -18.74 16.61 -7.07
CA SER A 106 -17.47 15.89 -7.23
C SER A 106 -17.59 14.69 -8.17
N ARG A 107 -18.67 13.93 -8.07
CA ARG A 107 -18.97 12.77 -8.94
C ARG A 107 -18.94 13.14 -10.42
N ASP A 108 -19.64 14.20 -10.81
CA ASP A 108 -19.72 14.63 -12.22
C ASP A 108 -18.37 15.11 -12.73
N ARG A 109 -17.62 15.86 -11.90
CA ARG A 109 -16.26 16.32 -12.24
C ARG A 109 -15.29 15.15 -12.41
N LYS A 110 -15.30 14.18 -11.48
CA LYS A 110 -14.49 12.95 -11.59
C LYS A 110 -14.85 12.19 -12.87
N MET A 111 -16.14 12.08 -13.19
CA MET A 111 -16.59 11.47 -14.45
C MET A 111 -16.05 12.18 -15.69
N SER A 112 -16.12 13.52 -15.74
CA SER A 112 -15.58 14.29 -16.87
C SER A 112 -14.06 14.13 -17.03
N LEU A 113 -13.30 14.09 -15.93
CA LEU A 113 -11.86 13.83 -15.98
C LEU A 113 -11.55 12.43 -16.54
N LEU A 114 -12.27 11.41 -16.06
CA LEU A 114 -12.15 10.03 -16.55
C LEU A 114 -12.47 9.90 -18.03
N GLN A 115 -13.57 10.50 -18.48
CA GLN A 115 -13.95 10.51 -19.90
C GLN A 115 -12.89 11.22 -20.74
N THR A 116 -12.31 12.31 -20.25
CA THR A 116 -11.30 13.07 -20.98
C THR A 116 -10.05 12.23 -21.25
N ILE A 117 -9.49 11.59 -20.22
CA ILE A 117 -8.28 10.77 -20.36
C ILE A 117 -8.53 9.50 -21.18
N LEU A 118 -9.67 8.83 -20.97
CA LEU A 118 -10.01 7.62 -21.73
C LEU A 118 -10.26 7.92 -23.21
N THR A 119 -10.75 9.11 -23.55
CA THR A 119 -10.95 9.53 -24.96
C THR A 119 -9.63 9.82 -25.68
N GLN A 120 -8.59 10.21 -24.94
CA GLN A 120 -7.23 10.43 -25.47
C GLN A 120 -6.45 9.13 -25.62
N ALA A 121 -6.76 8.13 -24.79
CA ALA A 121 -6.10 6.84 -24.78
C ALA A 121 -6.44 6.00 -26.03
N SER A 122 -5.42 5.33 -26.58
CA SER A 122 -5.59 4.22 -27.51
C SER A 122 -6.27 3.02 -26.82
N PRO A 123 -6.79 2.02 -27.57
CA PRO A 123 -7.46 0.87 -26.98
C PRO A 123 -6.62 0.11 -25.95
N VAL A 124 -5.30 -0.01 -26.18
CA VAL A 124 -4.39 -0.68 -25.25
C VAL A 124 -4.12 0.16 -23.99
N GLU A 125 -3.99 1.47 -24.14
CA GLU A 125 -3.83 2.39 -23.01
C GLU A 125 -5.11 2.41 -22.15
N ALA A 126 -6.29 2.54 -22.78
CA ALA A 126 -7.57 2.57 -22.09
C ALA A 126 -7.82 1.29 -21.27
N GLU A 127 -7.43 0.12 -21.81
CA GLU A 127 -7.49 -1.17 -21.12
C GLU A 127 -6.65 -1.16 -19.83
N PHE A 128 -5.35 -0.85 -19.94
CA PHE A 128 -4.47 -0.89 -18.76
C PHE A 128 -4.72 0.24 -17.79
N LEU A 129 -5.12 1.43 -18.27
CA LEU A 129 -5.56 2.53 -17.42
C LEU A 129 -6.79 2.12 -16.59
N THR A 130 -7.77 1.48 -17.22
CA THR A 130 -8.97 0.96 -16.54
C THR A 130 -8.62 -0.09 -15.50
N ARG A 131 -7.80 -1.09 -15.86
CA ARG A 131 -7.36 -2.14 -14.92
C ARG A 131 -6.60 -1.56 -13.72
N MET A 132 -5.71 -0.60 -13.96
CA MET A 132 -4.96 0.09 -12.91
C MET A 132 -5.89 0.90 -11.99
N MET A 133 -6.83 1.67 -12.55
CA MET A 133 -7.82 2.42 -11.78
C MET A 133 -8.70 1.55 -10.89
N LEU A 134 -8.95 0.30 -11.31
CA LEU A 134 -9.68 -0.71 -10.55
C LEU A 134 -8.81 -1.50 -9.56
N GLY A 135 -7.48 -1.33 -9.60
CA GLY A 135 -6.53 -2.10 -8.78
C GLY A 135 -6.34 -3.55 -9.24
N GLU A 136 -6.74 -3.89 -10.46
CA GLU A 136 -6.77 -5.26 -10.97
C GLU A 136 -6.00 -5.39 -12.30
N MET A 137 -4.68 -5.19 -12.27
CA MET A 137 -3.84 -5.26 -13.48
C MET A 137 -3.90 -6.63 -14.18
N ARG A 138 -3.96 -7.72 -13.40
CA ARG A 138 -4.04 -9.12 -13.89
C ARG A 138 -2.95 -9.52 -14.90
N ILE A 139 -1.82 -8.81 -14.94
CA ILE A 139 -0.66 -9.13 -15.80
C ILE A 139 0.28 -10.21 -15.21
N GLY A 140 -0.11 -10.81 -14.08
CA GLY A 140 0.69 -11.79 -13.35
C GLY A 140 2.01 -11.22 -12.83
N VAL A 141 2.01 -9.94 -12.46
CA VAL A 141 3.08 -9.25 -11.73
C VAL A 141 2.58 -9.08 -10.31
N VAL A 142 3.08 -9.94 -9.42
CA VAL A 142 2.95 -9.74 -7.98
C VAL A 142 4.07 -8.83 -7.52
N GLU A 143 3.93 -8.22 -6.35
CA GLU A 143 4.91 -7.30 -5.80
C GLU A 143 6.34 -7.87 -5.74
N GLY A 144 6.49 -9.15 -5.40
CA GLY A 144 7.79 -9.82 -5.40
C GLY A 144 8.45 -9.93 -6.79
N VAL A 145 7.70 -9.81 -7.89
CA VAL A 145 8.27 -9.72 -9.25
C VAL A 145 8.78 -8.30 -9.51
N LEU A 146 8.07 -7.27 -9.03
CA LEU A 146 8.51 -5.87 -9.14
C LEU A 146 9.77 -5.61 -8.32
N LEU A 147 9.83 -6.10 -7.08
CA LEU A 147 11.03 -5.95 -6.24
C LEU A 147 12.25 -6.59 -6.89
N ASP A 148 12.09 -7.75 -7.52
CA ASP A 148 13.18 -8.41 -8.25
C ASP A 148 13.56 -7.64 -9.52
N ALA A 149 12.59 -7.05 -10.22
CA ALA A 149 12.86 -6.22 -11.40
C ALA A 149 13.58 -4.92 -11.02
N ILE A 150 13.24 -4.31 -9.88
CA ILE A 150 13.95 -3.14 -9.32
C ILE A 150 15.39 -3.50 -8.95
N ALA A 151 15.58 -4.65 -8.29
CA ALA A 151 16.91 -5.15 -7.94
C ALA A 151 17.77 -5.38 -9.19
N GLU A 152 17.21 -6.02 -10.23
CA GLU A 152 17.89 -6.21 -11.52
C GLU A 152 18.12 -4.88 -12.28
N ALA A 153 17.19 -3.93 -12.15
CA ALA A 153 17.29 -2.64 -12.81
C ALA A 153 18.41 -1.78 -12.23
N SER A 154 18.51 -1.77 -10.90
CA SER A 154 19.44 -0.94 -10.13
C SER A 154 20.78 -1.62 -9.83
N GLY A 155 20.86 -2.94 -9.93
CA GLY A 155 22.00 -3.73 -9.46
C GLY A 155 22.10 -3.84 -7.94
N VAL A 156 21.09 -3.36 -7.19
CA VAL A 156 21.05 -3.42 -5.72
C VAL A 156 20.61 -4.81 -5.26
N PRO A 157 21.19 -5.38 -4.18
CA PRO A 157 20.77 -6.67 -3.66
C PRO A 157 19.27 -6.75 -3.39
N ARG A 158 18.65 -7.84 -3.83
CA ARG A 158 17.21 -8.09 -3.71
C ARG A 158 16.69 -7.90 -2.28
N ASP A 159 17.41 -8.45 -1.30
CA ASP A 159 16.98 -8.41 0.10
C ASP A 159 16.98 -6.99 0.66
N LEU A 160 17.92 -6.15 0.19
CA LEU A 160 17.95 -4.74 0.54
C LEU A 160 16.79 -3.96 -0.09
N VAL A 161 16.47 -4.22 -1.38
CA VAL A 161 15.29 -3.63 -2.04
C VAL A 161 14.00 -4.03 -1.32
N ARG A 162 13.89 -5.31 -0.94
CA ARG A 162 12.73 -5.81 -0.18
C ARG A 162 12.63 -5.14 1.18
N ARG A 163 13.72 -5.10 1.96
CA ARG A 163 13.75 -4.44 3.27
C ARG A 163 13.37 -2.97 3.17
N ALA A 164 13.97 -2.26 2.22
CA ALA A 164 13.63 -0.86 1.92
C ALA A 164 12.15 -0.68 1.63
N HIS A 165 11.55 -1.53 0.78
CA HIS A 165 10.12 -1.45 0.48
C HIS A 165 9.24 -1.72 1.71
N MET A 166 9.59 -2.71 2.53
CA MET A 166 8.84 -3.04 3.75
C MET A 166 8.80 -1.87 4.74
N LEU A 167 9.91 -1.14 4.89
CA LEU A 167 10.02 0.00 5.81
C LEU A 167 9.49 1.31 5.22
N HIS A 168 9.65 1.51 3.90
CA HIS A 168 9.31 2.76 3.26
C HIS A 168 7.81 2.87 2.89
N GLY A 169 7.17 1.75 2.54
CA GLY A 169 5.74 1.70 2.14
C GLY A 169 5.44 2.25 0.73
N ASP A 170 6.46 2.67 -0.01
CA ASP A 170 6.34 3.20 -1.37
C ASP A 170 7.32 2.49 -2.30
N ILE A 171 6.79 1.65 -3.19
CA ILE A 171 7.59 0.88 -4.15
C ILE A 171 8.18 1.77 -5.24
N GLY A 172 7.51 2.87 -5.59
CA GLY A 172 7.97 3.81 -6.62
C GLY A 172 9.17 4.61 -6.15
N ASP A 173 9.11 5.16 -4.93
CA ASP A 173 10.24 5.89 -4.37
C ASP A 173 11.44 4.96 -4.10
N VAL A 174 11.19 3.72 -3.64
CA VAL A 174 12.25 2.71 -3.49
C VAL A 174 12.91 2.39 -4.84
N ALA A 175 12.14 2.27 -5.93
CA ALA A 175 12.70 2.07 -7.25
C ALA A 175 13.58 3.25 -7.67
N SER A 176 13.12 4.49 -7.47
CA SER A 176 13.90 5.69 -7.80
C SER A 176 15.18 5.81 -6.99
N LEU A 177 15.13 5.59 -5.67
CA LEU A 177 16.30 5.60 -4.80
C LEU A 177 17.30 4.51 -5.18
N ALA A 178 16.82 3.30 -5.46
CA ALA A 178 17.66 2.19 -5.88
C ALA A 178 18.38 2.52 -7.20
N MET A 179 17.65 3.03 -8.19
CA MET A 179 18.20 3.31 -9.53
C MET A 179 19.09 4.55 -9.58
N SER A 180 18.83 5.57 -8.76
CA SER A 180 19.57 6.83 -8.80
C SER A 180 20.75 6.89 -7.81
N LYS A 181 20.62 6.23 -6.65
CA LYS A 181 21.59 6.34 -5.54
C LYS A 181 22.10 4.99 -5.03
N GLY A 182 21.58 3.87 -5.53
CA GLY A 182 22.06 2.53 -5.22
C GLY A 182 21.81 2.07 -3.79
N ALA A 183 22.59 1.06 -3.36
CA ALA A 183 22.42 0.37 -2.08
C ALA A 183 22.52 1.31 -0.88
N THR A 184 23.49 2.22 -0.87
CA THR A 184 23.72 3.17 0.24
C THR A 184 22.51 4.03 0.58
N ALA A 185 21.67 4.35 -0.42
CA ALA A 185 20.44 5.09 -0.16
C ALA A 185 19.35 4.21 0.46
N LEU A 186 19.23 2.95 0.03
CA LEU A 186 18.27 2.01 0.59
C LEU A 186 18.62 1.60 2.02
N GLU A 187 19.91 1.50 2.36
CA GLU A 187 20.38 1.21 3.73
C GLU A 187 19.98 2.31 4.73
N ARG A 188 19.82 3.55 4.26
CA ARG A 188 19.41 4.69 5.08
C ARG A 188 17.90 4.78 5.28
N ILE A 189 17.12 3.93 4.60
CA ILE A 189 15.68 3.88 4.81
C ILE A 189 15.43 3.29 6.20
N SER A 190 14.79 4.10 7.04
CA SER A 190 14.33 3.74 8.36
C SER A 190 12.80 3.77 8.43
N LEU A 191 12.27 3.31 9.55
CA LEU A 191 10.87 3.52 9.89
C LEU A 191 10.53 5.02 9.92
N ARG A 192 9.34 5.34 9.43
CA ARG A 192 8.77 6.69 9.49
C ARG A 192 7.42 6.60 10.17
N LEU A 193 7.21 7.42 11.19
CA LEU A 193 5.91 7.49 11.82
C LEU A 193 4.83 7.93 10.83
N PHE A 194 3.63 7.39 11.06
CA PHE A 194 2.45 7.61 10.24
C PHE A 194 2.52 7.03 8.82
N VAL A 195 3.57 6.26 8.51
CA VAL A 195 3.65 5.40 7.34
C VAL A 195 3.60 3.95 7.83
N PRO A 196 2.52 3.21 7.54
CA PRO A 196 2.39 1.84 8.03
C PRO A 196 3.43 0.92 7.41
N VAL A 197 3.88 -0.05 8.20
CA VAL A 197 4.92 -1.02 7.84
C VAL A 197 4.25 -2.34 7.51
N LYS A 198 4.83 -3.14 6.62
CA LYS A 198 4.30 -4.49 6.39
C LYS A 198 4.50 -5.36 7.63
N PRO A 199 3.42 -5.96 8.19
CA PRO A 199 3.53 -6.75 9.40
C PRO A 199 4.41 -7.98 9.18
N MET A 200 5.25 -8.31 10.17
CA MET A 200 5.93 -9.60 10.21
C MET A 200 4.89 -10.72 10.25
N LEU A 201 5.06 -11.72 9.39
CA LEU A 201 4.18 -12.89 9.29
C LEU A 201 4.81 -14.08 10.01
N ALA A 202 3.96 -14.97 10.51
CA ALA A 202 4.38 -16.22 11.12
C ALA A 202 4.22 -17.38 10.13
N GLU A 203 5.10 -18.38 10.25
CA GLU A 203 4.94 -19.68 9.59
C GLU A 203 4.05 -20.59 10.47
N MET A 204 3.27 -21.45 9.82
CA MET A 204 2.51 -22.47 10.53
C MET A 204 3.45 -23.62 10.92
N ALA A 205 3.34 -24.07 12.16
CA ALA A 205 4.05 -25.24 12.65
C ALA A 205 3.08 -26.19 13.35
N ASP A 206 3.20 -27.47 13.02
CA ASP A 206 2.36 -28.54 13.58
C ASP A 206 3.07 -29.29 14.73
N ASP A 207 4.36 -29.01 14.95
CA ASP A 207 5.21 -29.69 15.92
C ASP A 207 6.01 -28.68 16.74
N ALA A 208 5.69 -28.62 18.04
CA ALA A 208 6.35 -27.73 18.98
C ALA A 208 7.83 -28.10 19.21
N GLU A 209 8.21 -29.38 19.19
CA GLU A 209 9.60 -29.80 19.40
C GLU A 209 10.49 -29.30 18.27
N ARG A 210 9.99 -29.38 17.03
CA ARG A 210 10.69 -28.85 15.86
C ARG A 210 10.90 -27.34 15.95
N VAL A 211 9.87 -26.58 16.33
CA VAL A 211 9.98 -25.12 16.50
C VAL A 211 11.04 -24.78 17.54
N LEU A 212 11.00 -25.46 18.69
CA LEU A 212 11.98 -25.26 19.76
C LEU A 212 13.41 -25.63 19.34
N ALA A 213 13.58 -26.65 18.50
CA ALA A 213 14.88 -27.03 17.96
C ALA A 213 15.45 -26.02 16.95
N GLU A 214 14.58 -25.32 16.21
CA GLU A 214 14.98 -24.26 15.27
C GLU A 214 15.39 -22.97 16.02
N HIS A 215 14.77 -22.68 17.17
CA HIS A 215 15.01 -21.49 17.99
C HIS A 215 16.16 -21.69 19.00
N LYS A 216 17.39 -21.63 18.50
CA LYS A 216 18.62 -21.93 19.26
C LYS A 216 18.84 -21.04 20.49
N ASP A 217 18.39 -19.79 20.44
CA ASP A 217 18.63 -18.77 21.47
C ASP A 217 17.45 -18.60 22.45
N GLY A 218 16.46 -19.50 22.38
CA GLY A 218 15.26 -19.49 23.21
C GLY A 218 13.99 -19.07 22.46
N THR A 219 12.83 -19.35 23.07
CA THR A 219 11.51 -19.10 22.47
C THR A 219 10.63 -18.35 23.45
N ALA A 220 10.09 -17.21 23.02
CA ALA A 220 8.99 -16.54 23.68
C ALA A 220 7.65 -17.12 23.19
N PHE A 221 6.71 -17.35 24.11
CA PHE A 221 5.37 -17.82 23.80
C PHE A 221 4.34 -16.76 24.16
N GLU A 222 3.42 -16.52 23.25
CA GLU A 222 2.30 -15.61 23.44
C GLU A 222 0.98 -16.28 23.05
N TYR A 223 -0.12 -15.78 23.62
CA TYR A 223 -1.44 -16.21 23.20
C TYR A 223 -1.73 -15.71 21.78
N LYS A 224 -2.10 -16.63 20.89
CA LYS A 224 -2.64 -16.25 19.58
C LYS A 224 -4.11 -15.83 19.72
N PHE A 225 -4.34 -14.53 19.76
CA PHE A 225 -5.68 -13.96 19.86
C PHE A 225 -6.46 -14.08 18.52
N ASP A 226 -7.79 -14.17 18.62
CA ASP A 226 -8.73 -14.06 17.49
C ASP A 226 -9.27 -12.62 17.44
N GLY A 227 -8.50 -11.72 16.83
CA GLY A 227 -8.79 -10.30 16.81
C GLY A 227 -8.38 -9.64 15.50
N ALA A 228 -8.18 -8.32 15.55
CA ALA A 228 -7.60 -7.56 14.46
C ALA A 228 -6.25 -6.97 14.89
N ARG A 229 -5.18 -7.42 14.24
CA ARG A 229 -3.86 -6.78 14.32
C ARG A 229 -3.93 -5.32 13.88
N ILE A 230 -3.35 -4.45 14.70
CA ILE A 230 -3.18 -3.03 14.43
C ILE A 230 -1.74 -2.56 14.66
N GLN A 231 -1.35 -1.52 13.93
CA GLN A 231 -0.18 -0.68 14.19
C GLN A 231 -0.64 0.64 14.78
N ILE A 232 -0.06 1.04 15.90
CA ILE A 232 -0.33 2.30 16.57
C ILE A 232 0.90 3.18 16.40
N HIS A 233 0.76 4.26 15.64
CA HIS A 233 1.78 5.30 15.50
C HIS A 233 1.36 6.49 16.35
N ARG A 234 2.28 7.00 17.17
CA ARG A 234 2.10 8.25 17.90
C ARG A 234 3.31 9.16 17.74
N LYS A 235 3.04 10.45 17.53
CA LYS A 235 4.00 11.53 17.72
C LYS A 235 3.30 12.69 18.41
N ASP A 236 3.74 13.03 19.61
CA ASP A 236 3.13 14.02 20.49
C ASP A 236 1.64 13.71 20.70
N ASP A 237 0.76 14.59 20.22
CA ASP A 237 -0.70 14.44 20.29
C ASP A 237 -1.33 13.75 19.08
N LYS A 238 -0.56 13.50 18.02
CA LYS A 238 -1.06 12.87 16.80
C LYS A 238 -0.92 11.36 16.92
N VAL A 239 -2.05 10.67 16.78
CA VAL A 239 -2.13 9.20 16.74
C VAL A 239 -2.72 8.78 15.39
N ARG A 240 -2.15 7.75 14.77
CA ARG A 240 -2.78 7.02 13.67
C ARG A 240 -2.73 5.53 13.94
N ILE A 241 -3.80 4.84 13.57
CA ILE A 241 -3.92 3.41 13.78
C ILE A 241 -4.21 2.75 12.44
N PHE A 242 -3.40 1.77 12.06
CA PHE A 242 -3.54 1.04 10.80
C PHE A 242 -3.89 -0.42 11.08
N SER A 243 -4.80 -0.99 10.31
CA SER A 243 -5.12 -2.42 10.37
C SER A 243 -4.01 -3.28 9.73
N ARG A 244 -4.13 -4.61 9.85
CA ARG A 244 -3.28 -5.59 9.12
C ARG A 244 -3.14 -5.31 7.61
N ARG A 245 -4.18 -4.74 6.98
CA ARG A 245 -4.16 -4.37 5.55
C ARG A 245 -3.64 -2.95 5.29
N LEU A 246 -3.01 -2.36 6.28
CA LEU A 246 -2.47 -1.00 6.30
C LEU A 246 -3.51 0.10 6.06
N THR A 247 -4.80 -0.24 6.17
CA THR A 247 -5.90 0.73 6.12
C THR A 247 -5.95 1.53 7.40
N ASP A 248 -6.02 2.85 7.29
CA ASP A 248 -6.22 3.75 8.43
C ASP A 248 -7.61 3.51 9.04
N VAL A 249 -7.62 3.15 10.33
CA VAL A 249 -8.82 2.84 11.13
C VAL A 249 -8.91 3.73 12.36
N THR A 250 -8.12 4.82 12.40
CA THR A 250 -7.98 5.71 13.56
C THR A 250 -9.33 6.14 14.12
N ASP A 251 -10.22 6.63 13.25
CA ASP A 251 -11.52 7.17 13.66
C ASP A 251 -12.49 6.09 14.16
N SER A 252 -12.30 4.81 13.82
CA SER A 252 -13.20 3.72 14.20
C SER A 252 -13.01 3.20 15.63
N ILE A 253 -11.87 3.53 16.25
CA ILE A 253 -11.43 2.99 17.55
C ILE A 253 -10.83 4.08 18.47
N PRO A 254 -11.60 5.13 18.82
CA PRO A 254 -11.12 6.25 19.62
C PRO A 254 -10.61 5.85 21.01
N GLU A 255 -11.09 4.74 21.58
CA GLU A 255 -10.57 4.23 22.86
C GLU A 255 -9.10 3.82 22.78
N ILE A 256 -8.61 3.41 21.61
CA ILE A 256 -7.20 3.07 21.40
C ILE A 256 -6.35 4.34 21.23
N ILE A 257 -6.93 5.41 20.69
CA ILE A 257 -6.28 6.73 20.66
C ILE A 257 -6.05 7.22 22.08
N ASP A 258 -7.07 7.13 22.94
CA ASP A 258 -6.95 7.52 24.34
C ASP A 258 -5.89 6.69 25.08
N PHE A 259 -5.92 5.36 24.91
CA PHE A 259 -4.87 4.48 25.44
C PHE A 259 -3.47 4.91 25.00
N ALA A 260 -3.28 5.16 23.70
CA ALA A 260 -1.99 5.55 23.15
C ALA A 260 -1.48 6.86 23.75
N LYS A 261 -2.38 7.79 24.11
CA LYS A 261 -2.06 9.09 24.71
C LYS A 261 -1.82 9.03 26.21
N THR A 262 -2.61 8.24 26.93
CA THR A 262 -2.67 8.29 28.40
C THR A 262 -1.91 7.16 29.09
N GLN A 263 -1.79 5.99 28.45
CA GLN A 263 -1.19 4.80 29.07
C GLN A 263 0.24 4.52 28.59
N VAL A 264 0.59 4.94 27.37
CA VAL A 264 1.96 4.79 26.85
C VAL A 264 2.78 6.02 27.21
N LYS A 265 3.91 5.80 27.90
CA LYS A 265 4.78 6.87 28.44
C LYS A 265 5.52 7.64 27.35
N ALA A 266 6.00 6.95 26.32
CA ALA A 266 6.73 7.56 25.20
C ALA A 266 5.80 8.49 24.39
N SER A 267 6.33 9.62 23.93
CA SER A 267 5.58 10.57 23.09
C SER A 267 5.76 10.30 21.60
N GLU A 268 6.74 9.49 21.22
CA GLU A 268 7.04 9.10 19.84
C GLU A 268 7.21 7.58 19.77
N PHE A 269 6.32 6.86 19.07
CA PHE A 269 6.43 5.40 18.94
C PHE A 269 5.65 4.78 17.77
N LEU A 270 6.09 3.58 17.39
CA LEU A 270 5.38 2.61 16.57
C LEU A 270 5.31 1.29 17.34
N ILE A 271 4.10 0.88 17.72
CA ILE A 271 3.85 -0.39 18.42
C ILE A 271 2.77 -1.20 17.71
N GLU A 272 2.81 -2.52 17.88
CA GLU A 272 1.80 -3.43 17.35
C GLU A 272 1.06 -4.18 18.45
N GLY A 273 -0.19 -4.48 18.16
CA GLY A 273 -1.03 -5.26 19.05
C GLY A 273 -2.24 -5.87 18.35
N GLU A 274 -2.90 -6.77 19.06
CA GLU A 274 -4.17 -7.35 18.65
C GLU A 274 -5.31 -6.67 19.39
N VAL A 275 -6.29 -6.16 18.64
CA VAL A 275 -7.56 -5.71 19.21
C VAL A 275 -8.56 -6.85 19.20
N VAL A 276 -9.12 -7.16 20.36
CA VAL A 276 -10.12 -8.22 20.53
C VAL A 276 -11.41 -7.59 21.01
N ALA A 277 -12.51 -7.89 20.32
CA ALA A 277 -13.84 -7.53 20.80
C ALA A 277 -14.22 -8.40 21.99
N THR A 278 -14.80 -7.80 23.03
CA THR A 278 -15.27 -8.51 24.20
C THR A 278 -16.75 -8.23 24.44
N GLY A 279 -17.51 -9.26 24.80
CA GLY A 279 -18.92 -9.16 25.16
C GLY A 279 -19.13 -8.90 26.65
N GLU A 280 -20.36 -9.09 27.10
CA GLU A 280 -20.70 -9.03 28.52
C GLU A 280 -19.82 -9.99 29.35
N ALA A 281 -19.41 -9.54 30.54
CA ALA A 281 -18.43 -10.20 31.40
C ALA A 281 -16.99 -10.33 30.83
N GLY A 282 -16.65 -9.59 29.76
CA GLY A 282 -15.27 -9.46 29.27
C GLY A 282 -14.74 -10.67 28.49
N LYS A 283 -15.62 -11.59 28.07
CA LYS A 283 -15.28 -12.73 27.22
C LYS A 283 -15.05 -12.29 25.77
N PRO A 284 -14.05 -12.83 25.06
CA PRO A 284 -13.87 -12.57 23.63
C PRO A 284 -15.13 -12.95 22.84
N VAL A 285 -15.50 -12.09 21.88
CA VAL A 285 -16.57 -12.37 20.90
C VAL A 285 -15.95 -12.55 19.51
N PRO A 286 -16.66 -13.20 18.57
CA PRO A 286 -16.10 -13.54 17.26
C PRO A 286 -15.59 -12.32 16.49
N PHE A 287 -14.54 -12.53 15.70
CA PHE A 287 -13.93 -11.53 14.82
C PHE A 287 -14.92 -10.76 13.93
N GLN A 288 -16.04 -11.38 13.53
CA GLN A 288 -17.04 -10.73 12.69
C GLN A 288 -17.71 -9.52 13.37
N ASP A 289 -17.87 -9.54 14.69
CA ASP A 289 -18.43 -8.43 15.45
C ASP A 289 -17.42 -7.28 15.55
N LEU A 290 -16.13 -7.61 15.70
CA LEU A 290 -15.04 -6.63 15.62
C LEU A 290 -15.01 -5.92 14.26
N MET A 291 -15.23 -6.65 13.16
CA MET A 291 -15.25 -6.06 11.82
C MET A 291 -16.38 -5.03 11.62
N ARG A 292 -17.45 -5.08 12.43
CA ARG A 292 -18.50 -4.05 12.41
C ARG A 292 -18.01 -2.72 12.99
N ARG A 293 -17.05 -2.75 13.92
CA ARG A 293 -16.38 -1.54 14.45
C ARG A 293 -15.49 -0.89 13.38
N PHE A 294 -14.64 -1.69 12.73
CA PHE A 294 -13.64 -1.20 11.76
C PHE A 294 -14.22 -0.62 10.46
N ARG A 295 -15.48 -0.92 10.13
CA ARG A 295 -16.14 -0.44 8.91
C ARG A 295 -16.97 0.83 9.10
N ARG A 296 -17.19 1.26 10.36
CA ARG A 296 -18.08 2.39 10.67
C ARG A 296 -17.29 3.59 11.14
N VAL A 297 -17.70 4.75 10.65
CA VAL A 297 -17.18 6.08 11.03
C VAL A 297 -18.30 6.99 11.60
N HIS A 298 -19.48 6.43 11.81
CA HIS A 298 -20.66 7.10 12.38
C HIS A 298 -21.20 6.26 13.56
N GLU A 299 -21.79 6.92 14.56
CA GLU A 299 -22.32 6.27 15.79
C GLU A 299 -21.27 5.45 16.56
N ILE A 300 -20.02 5.94 16.60
CA ILE A 300 -18.90 5.23 17.20
C ILE A 300 -19.09 5.05 18.70
N GLU A 301 -19.60 6.06 19.40
CA GLU A 301 -19.85 6.04 20.85
C GLU A 301 -20.87 4.96 21.24
N ASP A 302 -21.99 4.87 20.53
CA ASP A 302 -23.02 3.84 20.75
C ASP A 302 -22.46 2.43 20.53
N MET A 303 -21.57 2.26 19.54
CA MET A 303 -20.94 0.99 19.25
C MET A 303 -19.81 0.63 20.22
N ALA A 304 -19.09 1.61 20.76
CA ALA A 304 -18.09 1.40 21.80
C ALA A 304 -18.72 0.84 23.08
N GLY A 305 -19.92 1.33 23.44
CA GLY A 305 -20.70 0.76 24.54
C GLY A 305 -21.19 -0.67 24.28
N LYS A 306 -21.59 -0.97 23.03
CA LYS A 306 -22.14 -2.29 22.65
C LYS A 306 -21.08 -3.36 22.43
N ILE A 307 -19.92 -2.98 21.90
CA ILE A 307 -18.81 -3.89 21.58
C ILE A 307 -17.51 -3.29 22.16
N PRO A 308 -17.27 -3.48 23.47
CA PRO A 308 -16.01 -3.10 24.11
C PRO A 308 -14.81 -3.79 23.46
N LEU A 309 -13.69 -3.09 23.39
CA LEU A 309 -12.43 -3.60 22.85
C LEU A 309 -11.37 -3.75 23.93
N LYS A 310 -10.53 -4.78 23.78
CA LYS A 310 -9.29 -4.93 24.54
C LYS A 310 -8.11 -4.96 23.59
N LEU A 311 -7.03 -4.27 23.96
CA LEU A 311 -5.78 -4.24 23.23
C LEU A 311 -4.74 -5.13 23.92
N TYR A 312 -4.14 -6.04 23.17
CA TYR A 312 -3.02 -6.87 23.59
C TYR A 312 -1.81 -6.49 22.74
N LEU A 313 -0.90 -5.70 23.30
CA LEU A 313 0.36 -5.34 22.62
C LEU A 313 1.32 -6.53 22.61
N PHE A 314 2.04 -6.69 21.50
CA PHE A 314 3.02 -7.78 21.35
C PHE A 314 4.35 -7.34 20.69
N ASP A 315 4.42 -6.15 20.08
CA ASP A 315 5.67 -5.69 19.47
C ASP A 315 5.85 -4.16 19.59
N ALA A 316 7.11 -3.72 19.61
CA ALA A 316 7.51 -2.32 19.58
C ALA A 316 8.59 -2.15 18.52
N LEU A 317 8.25 -1.46 17.42
CA LEU A 317 9.12 -1.31 16.26
C LEU A 317 9.95 -0.02 16.32
N GLN A 318 9.43 1.01 16.98
CA GLN A 318 10.11 2.28 17.19
C GLN A 318 9.66 2.92 18.51
N VAL A 319 10.60 3.48 19.29
CA VAL A 319 10.31 4.25 20.51
C VAL A 319 11.29 5.43 20.60
N ASP A 320 10.77 6.63 20.88
CA ASP A 320 11.52 7.89 21.03
C ASP A 320 12.52 8.16 19.90
N GLY A 321 12.13 7.81 18.67
CA GLY A 321 12.92 7.96 17.45
C GLY A 321 13.87 6.80 17.14
N GLU A 322 14.12 5.91 18.10
CA GLU A 322 14.98 4.74 17.93
C GLU A 322 14.20 3.58 17.30
N THR A 323 14.75 3.04 16.22
CA THR A 323 14.20 1.86 15.53
C THR A 323 14.67 0.59 16.24
N LEU A 324 13.72 -0.28 16.57
CA LEU A 324 13.95 -1.52 17.33
C LEU A 324 13.90 -2.79 16.47
N ILE A 325 13.60 -2.69 15.17
CA ILE A 325 13.43 -3.85 14.27
C ILE A 325 14.67 -4.73 14.13
N ASP A 326 15.86 -4.18 14.41
CA ASP A 326 17.14 -4.89 14.35
C ASP A 326 17.63 -5.26 15.77
N GLN A 327 16.81 -5.07 16.80
CA GLN A 327 17.09 -5.45 18.20
C GLN A 327 16.40 -6.78 18.56
N PRO A 328 17.00 -7.59 19.47
CA PRO A 328 16.40 -8.82 19.98
C PRO A 328 15.13 -8.64 20.82
#